data_AF-A0A816AE16-F1
#
_entry.id   AF-A0A816AE16-F1
#
_cell.length_a   1.000
_cell.length_b   1.000
_cell.length_c   1.000
_cell.angle_alpha   90.00
_cell.angle_beta   90.00
_cell.angle_gamma   90.00
#
_symmetry.space_group_name_H-M   'P 1'
#
loop_
_entity.id
_entity.type
_entity.pdbx_description
1 polymer ?
#
loop_
_entity_poly.entity_id
_entity_poly.type
_entity_poly.pdbx_seq_one_letter_code
_entity_poly.pdbx_strand_id
1 'polypeptide(L)'
;MPDTPSPAPHPERAVIGFFLYVTSIFAFGIYVLWAYLPNDWFEQIGLTYYPHKYWSIAIAVLVLTLLIGIVLGNCLMNSFSVPTLNSMTLIHDQHTRKTKHDESSDADAIPPVEDLDLSFVNQVLYSSDTN
;
A
#
# COMPACT_ATOMS: atom_id res chain seq x y z
N MET A 1 5.41 22.65 14.57
CA MET A 1 5.29 21.26 14.08
C MET A 1 4.55 21.37 12.76
N PRO A 2 5.10 20.96 11.61
CA PRO A 2 4.37 21.07 10.35
C PRO A 2 3.21 20.07 10.36
N ASP A 3 2.02 20.54 9.97
CA ASP A 3 0.80 19.75 9.96
C ASP A 3 0.95 18.58 8.98
N THR A 4 1.01 17.35 9.48
CA THR A 4 1.03 16.17 8.61
C THR A 4 -0.38 15.98 8.02
N PRO A 5 -0.51 15.83 6.69
CA PRO A 5 -1.82 15.63 6.08
C PRO A 5 -2.48 14.38 6.65
N SER A 6 -3.65 14.53 7.28
CA SER A 6 -4.40 13.40 7.81
C SER A 6 -4.72 12.40 6.70
N PRO A 7 -4.55 11.08 6.91
CA PRO A 7 -4.95 10.05 5.96
C PRO A 7 -6.48 9.92 5.83
N ALA A 8 -7.24 10.67 6.63
CA ALA A 8 -8.70 10.67 6.62
C ALA A 8 -9.28 10.96 5.22
N PRO A 9 -10.46 10.38 4.90
CA PRO A 9 -11.16 10.65 3.65
C PRO A 9 -11.59 12.12 3.61
N HIS A 10 -10.86 12.92 2.85
CA HIS A 10 -11.22 14.30 2.57
C HIS A 10 -12.00 14.38 1.25
N PRO A 11 -13.08 15.18 1.17
CA PRO A 11 -13.90 15.30 -0.03
C PRO A 11 -13.08 15.76 -1.25
N GLU A 12 -12.07 16.60 -1.05
CA GLU A 12 -11.17 17.05 -2.12
C GLU A 12 -10.42 15.90 -2.79
N ARG A 13 -9.96 14.89 -2.02
CA ARG A 13 -9.28 13.71 -2.56
C ARG A 13 -10.22 12.84 -3.39
N ALA A 14 -11.48 12.73 -2.98
CA ALA A 14 -12.49 11.98 -3.71
C ALA A 14 -12.80 12.62 -5.07
N VAL A 15 -12.88 13.95 -5.12
CA VAL A 15 -13.10 14.71 -6.37
C VAL A 15 -11.95 14.49 -7.36
N ILE A 16 -10.70 14.58 -6.91
CA ILE A 16 -9.52 14.33 -7.75
C ILE A 16 -9.54 12.90 -8.31
N GLY A 17 -9.84 11.90 -7.46
CA GLY A 17 -9.94 10.50 -7.88
C GLY A 17 -11.03 10.29 -8.95
N PHE A 18 -12.18 10.94 -8.78
CA PHE A 18 -13.27 10.87 -9.75
C PHE A 18 -12.89 11.50 -11.10
N PHE A 19 -12.29 12.69 -11.10
CA PHE A 19 -11.81 13.33 -12.34
C PHE A 19 -10.77 12.48 -13.05
N LEU A 20 -9.82 11.90 -12.30
CA LEU A 20 -8.80 11.00 -12.84
C LEU A 20 -9.44 9.76 -13.49
N TYR A 21 -10.43 9.16 -12.83
CA TYR A 21 -11.14 7.99 -13.33
C TYR A 21 -11.86 8.26 -14.65
N VAL A 22 -12.66 9.33 -14.72
CA VAL A 22 -13.40 9.70 -15.94
C VAL A 22 -12.43 10.02 -17.08
N THR A 23 -11.40 10.80 -16.80
CA THR A 23 -10.38 11.17 -17.79
C THR A 23 -9.59 9.95 -18.27
N SER A 24 -9.28 9.01 -17.38
CA SER A 24 -8.55 7.78 -17.72
C SER A 24 -9.37 6.89 -18.65
N ILE A 25 -10.66 6.68 -18.39
CA ILE A 25 -11.53 5.90 -19.28
C ILE A 25 -11.64 6.57 -20.65
N PHE A 26 -11.83 7.88 -20.67
CA PHE A 26 -11.94 8.64 -21.93
C PHE A 26 -10.65 8.55 -22.75
N ALA A 27 -9.50 8.78 -22.12
CA ALA A 27 -8.19 8.66 -22.76
C ALA A 27 -7.91 7.23 -23.26
N PHE A 28 -8.31 6.21 -22.47
CA PHE A 28 -8.19 4.82 -22.87
C PHE A 28 -9.05 4.51 -24.10
N GLY A 29 -10.28 5.03 -24.16
CA GLY A 29 -11.16 4.90 -25.34
C GLY A 29 -10.52 5.49 -26.60
N ILE A 30 -9.95 6.69 -26.50
CA ILE A 30 -9.22 7.32 -27.61
C ILE A 30 -8.00 6.48 -28.02
N TYR A 31 -7.25 5.97 -27.06
CA TYR A 31 -6.07 5.15 -27.32
C TYR A 31 -6.43 3.85 -28.05
N VAL A 32 -7.49 3.15 -27.64
CA VAL A 32 -7.98 1.94 -28.31
C VAL A 32 -8.45 2.27 -29.73
N LEU A 33 -9.24 3.33 -29.88
CA LEU A 33 -9.72 3.77 -31.19
C LEU A 33 -8.53 4.08 -32.12
N TRP A 34 -7.53 4.81 -31.64
CA TRP A 34 -6.30 5.10 -32.38
C TRP A 34 -5.47 3.84 -32.72
N ALA A 35 -5.35 2.90 -31.78
CA ALA A 35 -4.55 1.69 -31.98
C ALA A 35 -5.16 0.75 -33.05
N TYR A 36 -6.49 0.60 -33.06
CA TYR A 36 -7.17 -0.39 -33.91
C TYR A 36 -7.72 0.17 -35.23
N LEU A 37 -8.04 1.46 -35.34
CA LEU A 37 -8.58 1.99 -36.60
C LEU A 37 -7.56 1.93 -37.75
N PRO A 38 -7.98 1.60 -38.99
CA PRO A 38 -7.11 1.65 -40.16
C PRO A 38 -6.60 3.08 -40.45
N ASN A 39 -5.44 3.19 -41.09
CA ASN A 39 -4.84 4.48 -41.45
C ASN A 39 -5.75 5.30 -42.37
N ASP A 40 -6.43 4.64 -43.30
CA ASP A 40 -7.32 5.27 -44.29
C ASP A 40 -8.44 6.11 -43.65
N TRP A 41 -8.90 5.71 -42.45
CA TRP A 41 -9.92 6.46 -41.71
C TRP A 41 -9.37 7.78 -41.17
N PHE A 42 -8.12 7.79 -40.70
CA PHE A 42 -7.46 9.00 -40.24
C PHE A 42 -7.19 9.97 -41.39
N GLU A 43 -6.81 9.45 -42.57
CA GLU A 43 -6.60 10.26 -43.76
C GLU A 43 -7.90 10.93 -44.25
N GLN A 44 -9.04 10.24 -44.18
CA GLN A 44 -10.35 10.81 -44.51
C GLN A 44 -10.80 11.92 -43.55
N ILE A 45 -10.39 11.83 -42.28
CA ILE A 45 -10.65 12.86 -41.26
C ILE A 45 -9.67 14.05 -41.41
N GLY A 46 -8.68 13.96 -42.31
CA GLY A 46 -7.67 14.99 -42.53
C GLY A 46 -6.51 14.93 -41.52
N LEU A 47 -6.36 13.82 -40.80
CA LEU A 47 -5.35 13.63 -39.77
C LEU A 47 -4.11 12.93 -40.37
N THR A 48 -3.31 13.66 -41.14
CA THR A 48 -2.19 13.09 -41.91
C THR A 48 -0.92 12.84 -41.08
N TYR A 49 -0.81 13.45 -39.88
CA TYR A 49 0.38 13.34 -39.03
C TYR A 49 0.01 12.81 -37.64
N TYR A 50 0.17 11.50 -37.44
CA TYR A 50 0.05 10.83 -36.15
C TYR A 50 1.26 9.89 -35.92
N PRO A 51 1.59 9.56 -34.66
CA PRO A 51 2.72 8.68 -34.36
C PRO A 51 2.54 7.30 -35.01
N HIS A 52 3.65 6.67 -35.39
CA HIS A 52 3.62 5.34 -35.99
C HIS A 52 2.93 4.32 -35.06
N LYS A 53 2.13 3.40 -35.60
CA LYS A 53 1.34 2.43 -34.82
C LYS A 53 2.16 1.58 -33.85
N TYR A 54 3.47 1.40 -34.10
CA TYR A 54 4.38 0.77 -33.13
C TYR A 54 4.28 1.38 -31.72
N TRP A 55 4.02 2.68 -31.63
CA TRP A 55 3.83 3.37 -30.35
C TRP A 55 2.66 2.83 -29.54
N SER A 56 1.62 2.25 -30.16
CA SER A 56 0.54 1.63 -29.40
C SER A 56 1.07 0.47 -28.56
N ILE A 57 1.87 -0.41 -29.15
CA ILE A 57 2.50 -1.54 -28.46
C ILE A 57 3.50 -1.03 -27.43
N ALA A 58 4.34 -0.06 -27.78
CA ALA A 58 5.33 0.49 -26.86
C ALA A 58 4.67 1.09 -25.60
N ILE A 59 3.60 1.88 -25.77
CA ILE A 59 2.85 2.46 -24.64
C ILE A 59 2.26 1.36 -23.75
N ALA A 60 1.69 0.30 -24.33
CA ALA A 60 1.14 -0.80 -23.54
C ALA A 60 2.21 -1.50 -22.68
N VAL A 61 3.39 -1.75 -23.27
CA VAL A 61 4.53 -2.35 -22.56
C VAL A 61 5.06 -1.41 -21.47
N LEU A 62 5.13 -0.10 -21.74
CA LEU A 62 5.54 0.89 -20.75
C LEU A 62 4.58 0.95 -19.55
N VAL A 63 3.26 0.95 -19.80
CA VAL A 63 2.25 0.92 -18.72
C VAL A 63 2.39 -0.35 -17.88
N LEU A 64 2.55 -1.52 -18.51
CA LEU A 64 2.77 -2.77 -17.78
C LEU A 64 4.04 -2.72 -16.92
N THR A 65 5.14 -2.23 -17.49
CA THR A 65 6.43 -2.09 -16.79
C THR A 65 6.30 -1.13 -15.61
N LEU A 66 5.57 -0.03 -15.77
CA LEU A 66 5.33 0.96 -14.73
C LEU A 66 4.47 0.39 -13.59
N LEU A 67 3.43 -0.39 -13.88
CA LEU A 67 2.62 -1.05 -12.86
C LEU A 67 3.45 -2.02 -12.00
N ILE A 68 4.26 -2.85 -12.65
CA ILE A 68 5.21 -3.74 -11.96
C ILE A 68 6.20 -2.92 -11.12
N GLY A 69 6.74 -1.85 -11.70
CA GLY A 69 7.66 -0.93 -11.04
C GLY A 69 7.06 -0.27 -9.79
N ILE A 70 5.78 0.11 -9.81
CA ILE A 70 5.07 0.67 -8.65
C ILE A 70 4.95 -0.37 -7.53
N VAL A 71 4.56 -1.61 -7.85
CA VAL A 71 4.42 -2.68 -6.85
C VAL A 71 5.76 -3.00 -6.21
N LEU A 72 6.81 -3.18 -7.03
CA LEU A 72 8.15 -3.44 -6.55
C LEU A 72 8.70 -2.26 -5.75
N GLY A 73 8.49 -1.03 -6.23
CA GLY A 73 8.90 0.19 -5.56
C GLY A 73 8.27 0.32 -4.17
N ASN A 74 6.97 0.08 -4.04
CA ASN A 74 6.28 0.08 -2.75
C ASN A 74 6.80 -1.01 -1.81
N CYS A 75 7.05 -2.22 -2.32
CA CYS A 75 7.63 -3.31 -1.55
C CYS A 75 9.03 -2.96 -1.01
N LEU A 76 9.87 -2.39 -1.86
CA LEU A 76 11.21 -1.93 -1.48
C LEU A 76 11.15 -0.80 -0.45
N MET A 77 10.32 0.22 -0.68
CA MET A 77 10.12 1.33 0.27
C MET A 77 9.64 0.84 1.63
N ASN A 78 8.69 -0.11 1.64
CA ASN A 78 8.23 -0.75 2.87
C ASN A 78 9.39 -1.50 3.57
N SER A 79 10.18 -2.26 2.81
CA SER A 79 11.33 -3.00 3.34
C SER A 79 12.44 -2.09 3.90
N PHE A 80 12.61 -0.87 3.38
CA PHE A 80 13.56 0.11 3.90
C PHE A 80 13.03 0.88 5.11
N SER A 81 11.71 1.05 5.22
CA SER A 81 11.09 1.86 6.28
C SER A 81 10.77 1.06 7.54
N VAL A 82 10.58 -0.25 7.40
CA VAL A 82 10.21 -1.16 8.50
C VAL A 82 11.48 -1.81 9.09
N PRO A 83 11.57 -1.99 10.42
CA PRO A 83 12.68 -2.72 11.04
C PRO A 83 12.71 -4.18 10.58
N THR A 84 13.85 -4.86 10.81
CA THR A 84 14.01 -6.27 10.43
C THR A 84 12.89 -7.14 10.99
N LEU A 85 12.48 -8.18 10.25
CA LEU A 85 11.37 -9.06 10.61
C LEU A 85 11.54 -9.78 11.97
N ASN A 86 12.77 -9.82 12.49
CA ASN A 86 13.09 -10.41 13.79
C ASN A 86 13.13 -9.38 14.94
N SER A 87 12.71 -8.14 14.71
CA SER A 87 12.72 -7.09 15.73
C SER A 87 11.48 -7.17 16.60
N MET A 88 11.67 -7.31 17.92
CA MET A 88 10.58 -7.28 18.91
C MET A 88 9.80 -5.94 18.91
N THR A 89 10.38 -4.88 18.36
CA THR A 89 9.70 -3.58 18.17
C THR A 89 8.55 -3.65 17.17
N LEU A 90 8.46 -4.70 16.34
CA LEU A 90 7.27 -4.95 15.51
C LEU A 90 6.06 -5.40 16.33
N ILE A 91 6.29 -5.97 17.52
CA ILE A 91 5.24 -6.51 18.39
C ILE A 91 4.81 -5.48 19.44
N HIS A 92 5.72 -4.59 19.85
CA HIS A 92 5.45 -3.59 20.88
C HIS A 92 5.46 -2.16 20.33
N ASP A 93 4.41 -1.42 20.63
CA ASP A 93 4.30 0.01 20.34
C ASP A 93 4.64 0.87 21.58
N GLN A 94 4.60 2.19 21.43
CA GLN A 94 4.87 3.13 22.52
C GLN A 94 3.83 3.11 23.65
N HIS A 95 2.64 2.54 23.40
CA HIS A 95 1.56 2.46 24.38
C HIS A 95 1.47 1.10 25.06
N THR A 96 2.29 0.13 24.65
CA THR A 96 2.36 -1.20 25.27
C THR A 96 2.75 -1.06 26.75
N ARG A 97 1.90 -1.58 27.63
CA ARG A 97 2.09 -1.58 29.08
C ARG A 97 2.82 -2.83 29.51
N LYS A 98 4.15 -2.74 29.65
CA LYS A 98 4.97 -3.85 30.13
C LYS A 98 4.93 -3.97 31.64
N THR A 99 4.92 -5.21 32.13
CA THR A 99 5.12 -5.54 33.54
C THR A 99 6.41 -4.94 34.06
N LYS A 100 6.29 -3.94 34.93
CA LYS A 100 7.38 -3.61 35.84
C LYS A 100 7.25 -4.59 36.99
N HIS A 101 8.13 -5.57 37.02
CA HIS A 101 8.27 -6.46 38.18
C HIS A 101 8.86 -5.62 39.33
N ASP A 102 8.08 -4.69 39.87
CA ASP A 102 8.43 -3.98 41.09
C ASP A 102 8.28 -5.01 42.22
N GLU A 103 9.40 -5.49 42.75
CA GLU A 103 9.51 -6.46 43.86
C GLU A 103 8.89 -5.95 45.19
N SER A 104 8.04 -4.93 45.16
CA SER A 104 7.49 -4.22 46.32
C SER A 104 5.96 -4.13 46.35
N SER A 105 5.25 -4.77 45.42
CA SER A 105 3.78 -4.85 45.51
C SER A 105 3.37 -5.96 46.47
N ASP A 106 2.50 -5.65 47.43
CA ASP A 106 1.91 -6.60 48.36
C ASP A 106 1.39 -7.83 47.62
N ALA A 107 1.80 -9.03 48.03
CA ALA A 107 1.43 -10.29 47.39
C ALA A 107 -0.10 -10.58 47.38
N ASP A 108 -0.87 -9.79 48.13
CA ASP A 108 -2.33 -9.88 48.27
C ASP A 108 -3.09 -8.77 47.50
N ALA A 109 -2.37 -7.86 46.83
CA ALA A 109 -2.96 -6.82 46.01
C ALA A 109 -3.23 -7.31 44.58
N ILE A 110 -4.33 -6.84 43.98
CA ILE A 110 -4.64 -7.12 42.57
C ILE A 110 -3.59 -6.44 41.69
N PRO A 111 -2.92 -7.17 40.78
CA PRO A 111 -1.92 -6.58 39.90
C PRO A 111 -2.54 -5.55 38.93
N PRO A 112 -1.77 -4.53 38.52
CA PRO A 112 -2.23 -3.55 37.54
C PRO A 112 -2.52 -4.19 36.18
N VAL A 113 -3.37 -3.55 35.37
CA VAL A 113 -3.70 -4.00 34.01
C VAL A 113 -2.52 -3.74 33.07
N GLU A 114 -1.92 -4.83 32.58
CA GLU A 114 -0.71 -4.86 31.76
C GLU A 114 -0.88 -5.80 30.55
N ASP A 115 -0.09 -5.57 29.51
CA ASP A 115 -0.08 -6.40 28.30
C ASP A 115 0.85 -7.60 28.51
N LEU A 116 0.31 -8.81 28.37
CA LEU A 116 1.09 -10.05 28.44
C LEU A 116 1.84 -10.28 27.12
N ASP A 117 3.10 -10.69 27.21
CA ASP A 117 3.86 -11.10 26.03
C ASP A 117 3.21 -12.34 25.40
N LEU A 118 3.04 -12.31 24.08
CA LEU A 118 2.52 -13.42 23.29
C LEU A 118 3.34 -14.70 23.51
N SER A 119 4.65 -14.57 23.73
CA SER A 119 5.54 -15.70 24.01
C SER A 119 5.13 -16.43 25.30
N PHE A 120 4.79 -15.66 26.34
CA PHE A 120 4.32 -16.19 27.62
C PHE A 120 2.95 -16.87 27.47
N VAL A 121 2.01 -16.21 26.79
CA VAL A 121 0.66 -16.76 26.56
C VAL A 121 0.72 -18.06 25.75
N ASN A 122 1.53 -18.09 24.69
CA ASN A 122 1.71 -19.30 23.88
C ASN A 122 2.35 -20.44 24.68
N GLN A 123 3.33 -20.14 25.53
CA GLN A 123 3.92 -21.14 26.39
C GLN A 123 2.88 -21.69 27.38
N VAL A 124 2.12 -20.83 28.07
CA VAL A 124 1.12 -21.29 29.04
C VAL A 124 0.02 -22.11 28.38
N LEU A 125 -0.50 -21.67 27.22
CA LEU A 125 -1.60 -22.33 26.55
C LEU A 125 -1.20 -23.63 25.85
N TYR A 126 -0.05 -23.67 25.17
CA TYR A 126 0.30 -24.78 24.29
C TYR A 126 1.38 -25.73 24.84
N SER A 127 2.06 -25.41 25.95
CA SER A 127 3.06 -26.32 26.54
C SER A 127 2.45 -27.50 27.29
N SER A 128 1.11 -27.55 27.42
CA SER A 128 0.40 -28.62 28.13
C SER A 128 0.02 -29.83 27.26
N ASP A 129 0.21 -29.74 25.93
CA ASP A 129 -0.20 -30.77 24.96
C ASP A 129 0.95 -31.58 24.33
N THR A 130 2.21 -31.30 24.69
CA THR A 130 3.35 -32.14 24.28
C THR A 130 3.67 -33.19 25.36
N ASN A 131 2.93 -34.30 25.33
CA ASN A 131 3.28 -35.55 26.01
C ASN A 131 3.29 -36.68 24.98
#